data_AF-A0A971N523-F1
#
_entry.id   AF-A0A971N523-F1
#
_cell.length_a   1.000
_cell.length_b   1.000
_cell.length_c   1.000
_cell.angle_alpha   90.00
_cell.angle_beta   90.00
_cell.angle_gamma   90.00
#
_symmetry.space_group_name_H-M   'P 1'
#
loop_
_entity.id
_entity.type
_entity.pdbx_description
1 polymer ?
#
loop_
_entity_poly.entity_id
_entity_poly.type
_entity_poly.pdbx_seq_one_letter_code
_entity_poly.pdbx_strand_id
1 'polypeptide(L)'
;MLGATHHDIPLPTNYFARFHQKKCRLVQFETSYHPWIDNLISIMPEEPFPCFDGLGSDACLGGSEITPQFWTLWRKKQYKPFEKSYFHWYKTCFESLVRPEYHREIRALARKGVVAEIDRVKGNPNGLIYLGLRNFTRRAISLSTFGILGHNRPVRTPFLDHDFFEWSLTIPVTLKVQGKIYNQLFRNYTKETSAIPNTHQPADG
;
A
#
# COMPACT_ATOMS: atom_id res chain seq x y z
N MET A 1 -7.75 9.00 -24.12
CA MET A 1 -7.02 7.74 -23.90
C MET A 1 -5.56 8.00 -24.24
N LEU A 2 -4.59 7.50 -23.46
CA LEU A 2 -3.15 7.68 -23.72
C LEU A 2 -2.64 6.94 -24.99
N GLY A 3 -3.52 6.67 -25.96
CA GLY A 3 -3.23 5.81 -27.12
C GLY A 3 -3.01 4.33 -26.79
N ALA A 4 -3.23 3.91 -25.54
CA ALA A 4 -3.01 2.54 -25.09
C ALA A 4 -4.24 1.65 -25.35
N THR A 5 -4.01 0.43 -25.87
CA THR A 5 -5.03 -0.61 -25.98
C THR A 5 -5.32 -1.20 -24.60
N HIS A 6 -6.59 -1.19 -24.19
CA HIS A 6 -7.03 -1.83 -22.95
C HIS A 6 -7.30 -3.31 -23.19
N HIS A 7 -6.84 -4.17 -22.26
CA HIS A 7 -7.04 -5.61 -22.32
C HIS A 7 -7.73 -6.09 -21.05
N ASP A 8 -8.99 -6.51 -21.18
CA ASP A 8 -9.76 -7.12 -20.11
C ASP A 8 -9.58 -8.64 -20.12
N ILE A 9 -9.09 -9.20 -19.02
CA ILE A 9 -8.83 -10.64 -18.90
C ILE A 9 -9.70 -11.23 -17.79
N PRO A 10 -10.61 -12.17 -18.11
CA PRO A 10 -11.48 -12.77 -17.11
C PRO A 10 -10.66 -13.61 -16.12
N LEU A 11 -10.98 -13.46 -14.83
CA LEU A 11 -10.32 -14.21 -13.76
C LEU A 11 -10.97 -15.61 -13.62
N PRO A 12 -10.19 -16.69 -13.41
CA PRO A 12 -10.76 -18.01 -13.19
C PRO A 12 -11.54 -18.11 -11.87
N THR A 13 -12.57 -18.97 -11.82
CA THR A 13 -13.44 -19.16 -10.65
C THR A 13 -12.67 -19.57 -9.38
N ASN A 14 -11.54 -20.26 -9.52
CA ASN A 14 -10.66 -20.68 -8.42
C ASN A 14 -9.44 -19.75 -8.23
N TYR A 15 -9.54 -18.48 -8.63
CA TYR A 15 -8.44 -17.53 -8.66
C TYR A 15 -7.53 -17.53 -7.42
N PHE A 16 -8.12 -17.36 -6.23
CA PHE A 16 -7.34 -17.34 -4.99
C PHE A 16 -6.65 -18.68 -4.73
N ALA A 17 -7.33 -19.81 -4.91
CA ALA A 17 -6.72 -21.12 -4.74
C ALA A 17 -5.53 -21.32 -5.70
N ARG A 18 -5.65 -20.83 -6.93
CA ARG A 18 -4.63 -20.98 -7.98
C ARG A 18 -3.42 -20.06 -7.79
N PHE A 19 -3.67 -18.76 -7.60
CA PHE A 19 -2.62 -17.73 -7.67
C PHE A 19 -2.14 -17.26 -6.31
N HIS A 20 -3.01 -17.14 -5.30
CA HIS A 20 -2.61 -16.61 -4.00
C HIS A 20 -1.61 -17.53 -3.29
N GLN A 21 -1.85 -18.84 -3.27
CA GLN A 21 -0.92 -19.77 -2.61
C GLN A 21 0.44 -19.81 -3.31
N LYS A 22 0.45 -19.80 -4.65
CA LYS A 22 1.68 -19.74 -5.45
C LYS A 22 2.46 -18.45 -5.16
N LYS A 23 1.79 -17.30 -5.21
CA LYS A 23 2.37 -16.00 -4.86
C LYS A 23 2.98 -16.03 -3.47
N CYS A 24 2.24 -16.50 -2.46
CA CYS A 24 2.74 -16.57 -1.09
C CYS A 24 4.01 -17.42 -0.97
N ARG A 25 4.12 -18.54 -1.71
CA ARG A 25 5.36 -19.34 -1.73
C ARG A 25 6.54 -18.57 -2.35
N LEU A 26 6.31 -17.81 -3.42
CA LEU A 26 7.36 -17.00 -4.09
C LEU A 26 7.98 -15.96 -3.14
N VAL A 27 7.19 -15.44 -2.20
CA VAL A 27 7.65 -14.47 -1.19
C VAL A 27 7.78 -15.07 0.20
N GLN A 28 7.93 -16.40 0.30
CA GLN A 28 8.13 -17.14 1.55
C GLN A 28 7.11 -16.80 2.66
N PHE A 29 5.87 -16.51 2.27
CA PHE A 29 4.77 -16.10 3.15
C PHE A 29 5.00 -14.80 3.93
N GLU A 30 5.99 -13.98 3.54
CA GLU A 30 6.25 -12.68 4.17
C GLU A 30 5.14 -11.66 3.90
N THR A 31 4.34 -11.86 2.85
CA THR A 31 3.14 -11.03 2.58
C THR A 31 2.03 -11.79 1.86
N SER A 32 0.78 -11.49 2.23
CA SER A 32 -0.44 -11.90 1.52
C SER A 32 -0.93 -10.87 0.49
N TYR A 33 -0.40 -9.64 0.49
CA TYR A 33 -0.87 -8.56 -0.37
C TYR A 33 -0.50 -8.75 -1.84
N HIS A 34 -1.25 -8.11 -2.74
CA HIS A 34 -1.04 -8.19 -4.20
C HIS A 34 -1.11 -9.64 -4.72
N PRO A 35 -2.18 -10.41 -4.40
CA PRO A 35 -2.34 -11.78 -4.90
C PRO A 35 -2.42 -11.85 -6.44
N TRP A 36 -2.66 -10.70 -7.08
CA TRP A 36 -2.81 -10.57 -8.52
C TRP A 36 -1.52 -10.60 -9.33
N ILE A 37 -0.36 -10.42 -8.69
CA ILE A 37 0.93 -10.32 -9.36
C ILE A 37 1.27 -11.60 -10.13
N ASP A 38 1.03 -12.78 -9.55
CA ASP A 38 1.33 -14.06 -10.22
C ASP A 38 0.46 -14.28 -11.46
N ASN A 39 -0.83 -13.90 -11.38
CA ASN A 39 -1.71 -13.93 -12.55
C ASN A 39 -1.25 -12.93 -13.62
N LEU A 40 -0.93 -11.69 -13.23
CA LEU A 40 -0.44 -10.67 -14.15
C LEU A 40 0.80 -11.15 -14.92
N ILE A 41 1.76 -11.77 -14.24
CA ILE A 41 2.96 -12.32 -14.90
C ILE A 41 2.59 -13.40 -15.92
N SER A 42 1.61 -14.26 -15.61
CA SER A 42 1.20 -15.35 -16.52
C SER A 42 0.53 -14.89 -17.81
N ILE A 43 0.08 -13.64 -17.88
CA ILE A 43 -0.62 -13.07 -19.05
C ILE A 43 0.17 -11.98 -19.77
N MET A 44 1.24 -11.46 -19.15
CA MET A 44 2.09 -10.46 -19.79
C MET A 44 2.95 -11.12 -20.87
N PRO A 45 3.19 -10.46 -22.02
CA PRO A 45 4.10 -10.95 -23.05
C PRO A 45 5.50 -11.16 -22.46
N GLU A 46 6.30 -12.11 -22.95
CA GLU A 46 7.62 -12.42 -22.38
C GLU A 46 8.62 -11.25 -22.46
N GLU A 47 8.47 -10.36 -23.44
CA GLU A 47 9.38 -9.24 -23.67
C GLU A 47 9.56 -8.33 -22.44
N PRO A 48 10.78 -7.81 -22.20
CA PRO A 48 11.10 -7.05 -21.00
C PRO A 48 10.67 -5.59 -21.16
N PHE A 49 9.37 -5.33 -21.15
CA PHE A 49 8.88 -3.96 -20.96
C PHE A 49 9.07 -3.54 -19.49
N PRO A 50 9.41 -2.27 -19.22
CA PRO A 50 9.43 -1.76 -17.87
C PRO A 50 8.02 -1.82 -17.27
N CYS A 51 7.91 -2.36 -16.06
CA CYS A 51 6.67 -2.36 -15.30
C CYS A 51 6.58 -1.07 -14.49
N PHE A 52 5.55 -0.26 -14.75
CA PHE A 52 5.25 0.92 -13.95
C PHE A 52 4.29 0.53 -12.83
N ASP A 53 4.82 0.42 -11.62
CA ASP A 53 4.05 0.08 -10.43
C ASP A 53 3.60 1.36 -9.70
N GLY A 54 2.34 1.38 -9.26
CA GLY A 54 1.74 2.49 -8.53
C GLY A 54 2.23 2.64 -7.08
N LEU A 55 3.20 1.85 -6.64
CA LEU A 55 3.75 1.86 -5.29
C LEU A 55 4.05 3.28 -4.82
N GLY A 56 3.53 3.63 -3.64
CA GLY A 56 3.69 4.95 -3.05
C GLY A 56 2.62 5.97 -3.42
N SER A 57 1.79 5.72 -4.45
CA SER A 57 0.71 6.64 -4.84
C SER A 57 -0.25 6.96 -3.70
N ASP A 58 -0.71 5.93 -3.00
CA ASP A 58 -1.62 6.05 -1.88
C ASP A 58 -0.98 6.75 -0.68
N ALA A 59 0.32 6.56 -0.44
CA ALA A 59 1.02 7.25 0.62
C ALA A 59 1.23 8.75 0.27
N CYS A 60 1.56 9.04 -0.98
CA CYS A 60 1.85 10.39 -1.46
C CYS A 60 0.58 11.23 -1.58
N LEU A 61 -0.50 10.65 -2.10
CA LEU A 61 -1.71 11.36 -2.50
C LEU A 61 -3.01 10.80 -1.90
N GLY A 62 -3.14 9.46 -1.80
CA GLY A 62 -4.38 8.80 -1.37
C GLY A 62 -4.66 8.87 0.13
N GLY A 63 -3.63 9.04 0.96
CA GLY A 63 -3.74 9.02 2.42
C GLY A 63 -4.34 7.73 2.98
N SER A 64 -4.13 6.57 2.33
CA SER A 64 -4.70 5.28 2.77
C SER A 64 -4.32 4.91 4.21
N GLU A 65 -3.11 5.31 4.61
CA GLU A 65 -2.55 5.12 5.96
C GLU A 65 -2.93 6.24 6.95
N ILE A 66 -3.71 7.24 6.50
CA ILE A 66 -4.04 8.45 7.26
C ILE A 66 -5.55 8.53 7.48
N THR A 67 -6.01 7.82 8.52
CA THR A 67 -7.39 7.95 8.98
C THR A 67 -7.62 9.30 9.69
N PRO A 68 -8.87 9.83 9.72
CA PRO A 68 -9.18 11.02 10.50
C PRO A 68 -8.81 10.91 11.99
N GLN A 69 -8.93 9.70 12.55
CA GLN A 69 -8.53 9.41 13.93
C GLN A 69 -7.01 9.52 14.10
N PHE A 70 -6.24 8.87 13.23
CA PHE A 70 -4.77 8.91 13.29
C PHE A 70 -4.26 10.33 13.14
N TRP A 71 -4.79 11.07 12.17
CA TRP A 71 -4.42 12.47 11.96
C TRP A 71 -4.72 13.34 13.19
N THR A 72 -5.88 13.15 13.81
CA THR A 72 -6.27 13.91 15.02
C THR A 72 -5.32 13.65 16.18
N LEU A 73 -4.98 12.39 16.44
CA LEU A 73 -4.05 12.02 17.52
C LEU A 73 -2.63 12.52 17.23
N TRP A 74 -2.17 12.38 15.98
CA TRP A 74 -0.83 12.79 15.56
C TRP A 74 -0.62 14.30 15.72
N ARG A 75 -1.55 15.12 15.22
CA ARG A 75 -1.50 16.58 15.31
C ARG A 75 -1.55 17.08 16.75
N LYS A 76 -2.29 16.40 17.63
CA LYS A 76 -2.34 16.72 19.07
C LYS A 76 -1.13 16.16 19.85
N LYS A 77 -0.15 15.55 19.17
CA LYS A 77 1.02 14.89 19.79
C LYS A 77 0.63 13.79 20.79
N GLN A 78 -0.53 13.17 20.59
CA GLN A 78 -1.05 12.09 21.44
C GLN A 78 -0.55 10.72 20.96
N TYR A 79 0.77 10.51 21.04
CA TYR A 79 1.43 9.33 20.45
C TYR A 79 1.07 8.01 21.14
N LYS A 80 0.87 8.00 22.47
CA LYS A 80 0.45 6.79 23.20
C LYS A 80 -0.96 6.31 22.80
N PRO A 81 -2.00 7.18 22.76
CA PRO A 81 -3.28 6.81 22.17
C PRO A 81 -3.18 6.39 20.70
N PHE A 82 -2.37 7.08 19.91
CA PHE A 82 -2.14 6.74 18.49
C PHE A 82 -1.58 5.32 18.32
N GLU A 83 -0.55 4.96 19.08
CA GLU A 83 0.04 3.62 19.09
C GLU A 83 -1.03 2.54 19.31
N LYS A 84 -1.90 2.73 20.32
CA LYS A 84 -2.99 1.79 20.61
C LYS A 84 -3.97 1.67 19.43
N SER A 85 -4.35 2.78 18.82
CA SER A 85 -5.23 2.78 17.65
C SER A 85 -4.58 2.14 16.42
N TYR A 86 -3.28 2.38 16.20
CA TYR A 86 -2.52 1.80 15.10
C TYR A 86 -2.47 0.27 15.19
N PHE A 87 -2.20 -0.28 16.38
CA PHE A 87 -2.23 -1.73 16.61
C PHE A 87 -3.62 -2.36 16.44
N HIS A 88 -4.68 -1.63 16.80
CA HIS A 88 -6.04 -2.12 16.62
C HIS A 88 -6.46 -2.15 15.15
N TRP A 89 -5.94 -1.25 14.33
CA TRP A 89 -6.25 -1.19 12.91
C TRP A 89 -5.71 -2.41 12.16
N TYR A 90 -4.52 -2.90 12.52
CA TYR A 90 -3.91 -4.11 11.97
C TYR A 90 -4.45 -5.43 12.55
N LYS A 91 -5.74 -5.52 12.89
CA LYS A 91 -6.31 -6.78 13.40
C LYS A 91 -5.99 -7.94 12.46
N THR A 92 -5.28 -8.92 13.00
CA THR A 92 -5.06 -10.20 12.33
C THR A 92 -5.86 -11.28 13.05
N CYS A 93 -6.36 -12.26 12.31
CA CYS A 93 -6.86 -13.52 12.88
C CYS A 93 -5.71 -14.40 13.42
N PHE A 94 -4.48 -13.89 13.45
CA PHE A 94 -3.29 -14.63 13.84
C PHE A 94 -3.37 -15.17 15.27
N GLU A 95 -4.00 -14.42 16.19
CA GLU A 95 -4.19 -14.84 17.58
C GLU A 95 -4.93 -16.19 17.70
N SER A 96 -5.84 -16.52 16.78
CA SER A 96 -6.56 -17.81 16.79
C SER A 96 -5.80 -18.94 16.09
N LEU A 97 -4.70 -18.65 15.40
CA LEU A 97 -3.96 -19.61 14.58
C LEU A 97 -2.65 -20.09 15.23
N VAL A 98 -2.22 -19.44 16.31
CA VAL A 98 -0.97 -19.77 17.01
C VAL A 98 -1.20 -19.93 18.51
N ARG A 99 -0.24 -20.55 19.21
CA ARG A 99 -0.33 -20.68 20.67
C ARG A 99 -0.24 -19.31 21.34
N PRO A 100 -0.92 -19.10 22.49
CA PRO A 100 -0.91 -17.81 23.19
C PRO A 100 0.48 -17.27 23.52
N GLU A 101 1.45 -18.14 23.81
CA GLU A 101 2.83 -17.77 24.12
C GLU A 101 3.51 -17.08 22.93
N TYR A 102 3.44 -17.70 21.75
CA TYR A 102 3.99 -17.17 20.51
C TYR A 102 3.31 -15.86 20.11
N HIS A 103 1.99 -15.79 20.24
CA HIS A 103 1.26 -14.57 19.96
C HIS A 103 1.68 -13.41 20.88
N ARG A 104 1.87 -13.67 22.19
CA ARG A 104 2.39 -12.66 23.13
C ARG A 104 3.76 -12.16 22.73
N GLU A 105 4.67 -13.05 22.36
CA GLU A 105 6.03 -12.70 21.94
C GLU A 105 6.02 -11.84 20.67
N ILE A 106 5.31 -12.29 19.63
CA ILE A 106 5.19 -11.56 18.36
C ILE A 106 4.56 -10.18 18.59
N ARG A 107 3.52 -10.09 19.42
CA ARG A 107 2.88 -8.81 19.78
C ARG A 107 3.87 -7.88 20.50
N ALA A 108 4.70 -8.39 21.40
CA ALA A 108 5.71 -7.60 22.09
C ALA A 108 6.80 -7.08 21.13
N LEU A 109 7.30 -7.93 20.22
CA LEU A 109 8.28 -7.55 19.20
C LEU A 109 7.71 -6.53 18.21
N ALA A 110 6.50 -6.76 17.70
CA ALA A 110 5.82 -5.83 16.81
C ALA A 110 5.61 -4.47 17.49
N ARG A 111 5.16 -4.46 18.75
CA ARG A 111 5.01 -3.25 19.57
C ARG A 111 6.31 -2.47 19.70
N LYS A 112 7.38 -3.14 20.08
CA LYS A 112 8.72 -2.53 20.17
C LYS A 112 9.14 -1.89 18.83
N GLY A 113 8.94 -2.60 17.73
CA GLY A 113 9.29 -2.12 16.39
C GLY A 113 8.49 -0.89 15.96
N VAL A 114 7.16 -0.92 16.12
CA VAL A 114 6.29 0.20 15.76
C VAL A 114 6.57 1.42 16.64
N VAL A 115 6.72 1.25 17.96
CA VAL A 115 7.06 2.36 18.86
C VAL A 115 8.37 3.03 18.46
N ALA A 116 9.39 2.26 18.11
CA ALA A 116 10.66 2.80 17.63
C ALA A 116 10.51 3.61 16.31
N GLU A 117 9.66 3.16 15.39
CA GLU A 117 9.36 3.92 14.16
C GLU A 117 8.54 5.19 14.45
N ILE A 118 7.59 5.14 15.38
CA ILE A 118 6.84 6.33 15.84
C ILE A 118 7.80 7.34 16.47
N ASP A 119 8.69 6.90 17.35
CA ASP A 119 9.66 7.77 18.01
C ASP A 119 10.63 8.43 17.03
N ARG A 120 10.97 7.73 15.94
CA ARG A 120 11.82 8.29 14.87
C ARG A 120 11.17 9.43 14.11
N VAL A 121 9.85 9.37 13.90
CA VAL A 121 9.13 10.32 13.02
C VAL A 121 8.20 11.27 13.76
N LYS A 122 8.04 11.12 15.09
CA LYS A 122 7.18 11.99 15.90
C LYS A 122 7.60 13.46 15.76
N GLY A 123 6.62 14.35 15.76
CA GLY A 123 6.83 15.78 15.52
C GLY A 123 6.93 16.17 14.05
N ASN A 124 7.17 15.23 13.12
CA ASN A 124 7.12 15.51 11.70
C ASN A 124 5.66 15.69 11.23
N PRO A 125 5.33 16.78 10.50
CA PRO A 125 3.97 17.00 9.98
C PRO A 125 3.51 15.88 9.03
N ASN A 126 4.45 15.27 8.31
CA ASN A 126 4.23 14.15 7.39
C ASN A 126 4.56 12.78 8.03
N GLY A 127 4.72 12.70 9.35
CA GLY A 127 5.16 11.48 10.04
C GLY A 127 4.26 10.26 9.81
N LEU A 128 2.94 10.45 9.62
CA LEU A 128 2.03 9.35 9.27
C LEU A 128 2.31 8.76 7.88
N ILE A 129 2.69 9.59 6.91
CA ILE A 129 3.10 9.14 5.56
C ILE A 129 4.35 8.28 5.69
N TYR A 130 5.36 8.77 6.43
CA TYR A 130 6.59 8.03 6.67
C TYR A 130 6.36 6.71 7.41
N LEU A 131 5.47 6.68 8.40
CA LEU A 131 5.10 5.45 9.09
C LEU A 131 4.48 4.42 8.15
N GLY A 132 3.53 4.85 7.32
CA GLY A 132 2.90 4.01 6.30
C GLY A 132 3.93 3.44 5.32
N LEU A 133 4.79 4.30 4.76
CA LEU A 133 5.82 3.88 3.81
C LEU A 133 6.81 2.88 4.42
N ARG A 134 7.32 3.17 5.62
CA ARG A 134 8.38 2.36 6.25
C ARG A 134 7.90 1.03 6.80
N ASN A 135 6.62 0.95 7.19
CA ASN A 135 6.02 -0.26 7.75
C ASN A 135 5.18 -0.98 6.70
N PHE A 136 4.04 -0.41 6.31
CA PHE A 136 3.09 -1.08 5.42
C PHE A 136 3.63 -1.22 3.99
N THR A 137 3.97 -0.10 3.35
CA THR A 137 4.36 -0.12 1.93
C THR A 137 5.64 -0.93 1.75
N ARG A 138 6.67 -0.67 2.55
CA ARG A 138 7.94 -1.38 2.44
C ARG A 138 7.82 -2.86 2.84
N ARG A 139 7.24 -3.18 3.99
CA ARG A 139 7.30 -4.57 4.52
C ARG A 139 6.16 -5.46 4.01
N ALA A 140 4.99 -4.91 3.73
CA ALA A 140 3.82 -5.70 3.33
C ALA A 140 3.55 -5.63 1.83
N ILE A 141 3.81 -4.49 1.17
CA ILE A 141 3.40 -4.30 -0.23
C ILE A 141 4.55 -4.54 -1.21
N SER A 142 5.69 -3.87 -0.99
CA SER A 142 6.76 -3.75 -1.98
C SER A 142 7.42 -5.08 -2.34
N LEU A 143 7.32 -6.09 -1.48
CA LEU A 143 7.89 -7.41 -1.74
C LEU A 143 7.23 -8.11 -2.92
N SER A 144 5.94 -7.95 -3.15
CA SER A 144 5.29 -8.52 -4.34
C SER A 144 5.76 -7.80 -5.61
N THR A 145 5.95 -6.49 -5.54
CA THR A 145 6.46 -5.67 -6.65
C THR A 145 7.92 -6.02 -6.98
N PHE A 146 8.85 -5.84 -6.05
CA PHE A 146 10.28 -6.01 -6.32
C PHE A 146 10.74 -7.47 -6.22
N GLY A 147 10.18 -8.24 -5.29
CA GLY A 147 10.53 -9.65 -5.06
C GLY A 147 9.84 -10.63 -6.00
N ILE A 148 8.92 -10.19 -6.86
CA ILE A 148 8.34 -11.04 -7.92
C ILE A 148 8.48 -10.39 -9.29
N LEU A 149 7.89 -9.21 -9.52
CA LEU A 149 7.98 -8.55 -10.85
C LEU A 149 9.43 -8.15 -11.17
N GLY A 150 10.15 -7.64 -10.16
CA GLY A 150 11.53 -7.17 -10.30
C GLY A 150 12.55 -8.23 -10.69
N HIS A 151 12.23 -9.53 -10.55
CA HIS A 151 13.16 -10.60 -10.94
C HIS A 151 13.37 -10.69 -12.45
N ASN A 152 12.31 -10.47 -13.24
CA ASN A 152 12.35 -10.68 -14.69
C ASN A 152 12.22 -9.39 -15.49
N ARG A 153 11.91 -8.26 -14.82
CA ARG A 153 11.65 -6.98 -15.49
C ARG A 153 12.13 -5.78 -14.68
N PRO A 154 12.56 -4.70 -15.35
CA PRO A 154 12.77 -3.43 -14.68
C PRO A 154 11.45 -2.90 -14.11
N VAL A 155 11.40 -2.68 -12.80
CA VAL A 155 10.26 -2.03 -12.14
C VAL A 155 10.57 -0.55 -11.93
N ARG A 156 9.61 0.31 -12.27
CA ARG A 156 9.64 1.75 -12.04
C ARG A 156 8.48 2.12 -11.12
N THR A 157 8.73 2.96 -10.12
CA THR A 157 7.73 3.44 -9.17
C THR A 157 7.64 4.97 -9.25
N PRO A 158 6.88 5.53 -10.21
CA PRO A 158 6.88 6.97 -10.50
C PRO A 158 6.51 7.83 -9.30
N PHE A 159 5.66 7.34 -8.41
CA PHE A 159 5.25 8.06 -7.20
C PHE A 159 6.34 8.15 -6.13
N LEU A 160 7.44 7.42 -6.30
CA LEU A 160 8.64 7.49 -5.45
C LEU A 160 9.80 8.19 -6.17
N ASP A 161 9.55 8.82 -7.33
CA ASP A 161 10.48 9.79 -7.89
C ASP A 161 10.74 10.91 -6.88
N HIS A 162 11.98 11.38 -6.77
CA HIS A 162 12.38 12.30 -5.71
C HIS A 162 11.60 13.63 -5.79
N ASP A 163 11.50 14.23 -6.97
CA ASP A 163 10.85 15.53 -7.13
C ASP A 163 9.35 15.41 -6.90
N PHE A 164 8.74 14.34 -7.43
CA PHE A 164 7.34 14.06 -7.17
C PHE A 164 7.06 13.79 -5.68
N PHE A 165 7.91 13.00 -5.03
CA PHE A 165 7.75 12.64 -3.63
C PHE A 165 7.84 13.89 -2.74
N GLU A 166 8.89 14.69 -2.91
CA GLU A 166 9.09 15.94 -2.16
C GLU A 166 7.94 16.93 -2.39
N TRP A 167 7.52 17.13 -3.66
CA TRP A 167 6.33 17.93 -3.97
C TRP A 167 5.10 17.40 -3.24
N SER A 168 4.88 16.08 -3.25
CA SER A 168 3.72 15.49 -2.60
C SER A 168 3.71 15.80 -1.10
N LEU A 169 4.86 15.87 -0.43
CA LEU A 169 4.96 16.18 1.00
C LEU A 169 4.61 17.64 1.33
N THR A 170 4.60 18.53 0.35
CA THR A 170 4.15 19.93 0.52
C THR A 170 2.62 20.05 0.62
N ILE A 171 1.89 19.06 0.11
CA ILE A 171 0.42 19.03 0.14
C ILE A 171 -0.03 18.88 1.60
N PRO A 172 -0.89 19.79 2.11
CA PRO A 172 -1.46 19.66 3.44
C PRO A 172 -2.08 18.27 3.68
N VAL A 173 -1.68 17.60 4.76
CA VAL A 173 -2.15 16.24 5.10
C VAL A 173 -3.68 16.14 5.12
N THR A 174 -4.37 17.20 5.52
CA THR A 174 -5.85 17.28 5.52
C THR A 174 -6.48 17.09 4.15
N LEU A 175 -5.78 17.41 3.06
CA LEU A 175 -6.24 17.18 1.68
C LEU A 175 -6.02 15.73 1.24
N LYS A 176 -5.12 14.99 1.90
CA LYS A 176 -4.86 13.57 1.65
C LYS A 176 -5.77 12.65 2.45
N VAL A 177 -6.21 13.08 3.64
CA VAL A 177 -7.14 12.31 4.49
C VAL A 177 -8.38 11.91 3.67
N GLN A 178 -8.66 10.60 3.62
CA GLN A 178 -9.75 9.99 2.85
C GLN A 178 -9.63 10.15 1.31
N GLY A 179 -8.43 10.26 0.75
CA GLY A 179 -8.22 10.21 -0.71
C GLY A 179 -8.79 11.38 -1.50
N LYS A 180 -9.12 12.50 -0.84
CA LYS A 180 -9.80 13.65 -1.46
C LYS A 180 -8.98 14.23 -2.61
N ILE A 181 -7.69 14.46 -2.41
CA ILE A 181 -6.84 15.05 -3.46
C ILE A 181 -6.55 14.07 -4.60
N TYR A 182 -6.39 12.77 -4.33
CA TYR A 182 -6.15 11.76 -5.37
C TYR A 182 -7.29 11.76 -6.40
N ASN A 183 -8.52 11.62 -5.93
CA ASN A 183 -9.70 11.61 -6.81
C ASN A 183 -9.91 12.94 -7.55
N GLN A 184 -9.59 14.07 -6.92
CA GLN A 184 -9.69 15.38 -7.57
C GLN A 184 -8.65 15.56 -8.69
N LEU A 185 -7.40 15.13 -8.47
CA LEU A 185 -6.34 15.25 -9.47
C LEU A 185 -6.68 14.49 -10.76
N PHE A 186 -7.17 13.24 -10.65
CA PHE A 186 -7.54 12.46 -11.84
C PHE A 186 -8.75 13.03 -12.58
N ARG A 187 -9.76 13.54 -11.86
CA ARG A 187 -10.92 14.20 -12.48
C ARG A 187 -10.53 15.48 -13.21
N ASN A 188 -9.58 16.23 -12.68
CA ASN A 188 -9.15 17.51 -13.25
C ASN A 188 -8.17 17.35 -14.42
N TYR A 189 -7.42 16.23 -14.47
CA TYR A 189 -6.44 16.01 -15.54
C TYR A 189 -7.11 15.71 -16.88
N THR A 190 -7.89 14.62 -16.98
CA THR A 190 -8.72 14.33 -18.16
C THR A 190 -9.93 13.47 -17.80
N LYS A 191 -11.03 13.61 -18.57
CA LYS A 191 -12.21 12.74 -18.42
C LYS A 191 -11.84 11.28 -18.66
N GLU A 192 -10.94 11.03 -19.60
CA GLU A 192 -10.52 9.71 -20.03
C GLU A 192 -9.71 8.98 -18.94
N THR A 193 -8.81 9.66 -18.23
CA THR A 193 -8.08 9.05 -17.10
C THR A 193 -9.02 8.80 -15.92
N SER A 194 -10.01 9.67 -15.69
CA SER A 194 -10.99 9.49 -14.62
C SER A 194 -11.95 8.31 -14.82
N ALA A 195 -12.08 7.83 -16.06
CA ALA A 195 -12.89 6.68 -16.43
C ALA A 195 -12.19 5.32 -16.21
N ILE A 196 -10.88 5.32 -15.91
CA ILE A 196 -10.14 4.08 -15.65
C ILE A 196 -10.48 3.56 -14.25
N PRO A 197 -10.89 2.29 -14.11
CA PRO A 197 -11.13 1.67 -12.82
C PRO A 197 -9.92 1.75 -11.90
N ASN A 198 -10.14 2.13 -10.64
CA ASN A 198 -9.09 2.14 -9.62
C ASN A 198 -9.63 1.68 -8.26
N THR A 199 -8.72 1.40 -7.34
CA THR A 199 -9.02 0.87 -6.01
C THR A 199 -9.80 1.82 -5.09
N HIS A 200 -10.02 3.07 -5.52
CA HIS A 200 -10.77 4.10 -4.77
C HIS A 200 -12.15 4.39 -5.37
N GLN A 201 -12.56 3.69 -6.42
CA GLN A 201 -13.93 3.74 -6.94
C GLN A 201 -14.84 2.77 -6.16
N PRO A 202 -16.08 3.16 -5.81
CA PRO A 202 -17.07 2.25 -5.24
C PRO A 202 -17.32 1.08 -6.19
N ALA A 203 -17.60 -0.11 -5.65
CA ALA A 203 -17.89 -1.31 -6.44
C ALA A 203 -19.19 -1.20 -7.28
N ASP A 204 -20.00 -0.19 -7.00
CA ASP A 204 -21.30 0.01 -7.65
C ASP A 204 -21.26 1.32 -8.45
N GLY A 205 -20.96 1.18 -9.74
CA GLY A 205 -21.18 2.16 -10.80
C GLY A 205 -21.88 1.46 -11.96
#